data_AF-A0A8H5LLR6-F1
#
_entry.id   AF-A0A8H5LLR6-F1
#
_cell.length_a   1.000
_cell.length_b   1.000
_cell.length_c   1.000
_cell.angle_alpha   90.00
_cell.angle_beta   90.00
_cell.angle_gamma   90.00
#
_symmetry.space_group_name_H-M   'P 1'
#
loop_
_entity.id
_entity.type
_entity.pdbx_description
1 polymer ?
#
loop_
_entity_poly.entity_id
_entity_poly.type
_entity_poly.pdbx_seq_one_letter_code
_entity_poly.pdbx_strand_id
1 'polypeptide(L)'
;METPREDECRFIESTLSRISTEVDALLAEKARLNRRLNTLRSRTSVLPPETLTAILEYACLGQHERSVLASVCSHWYQVVHNTPSLWTSVSLCYTHRNGADFLLYHHQKAKGVPLAVELRGLSPTDKRPAPTEFINPLCRTLLKDIAHDLRSLVFRDVYPTPSGISLRLTPAEILVSHSWKISHCGY
;
A
#
# COMPACT_ATOMS: atom_id res chain seq x y z
N MET A 1 12.09 -29.30 -46.66
CA MET A 1 12.16 -30.47 -45.78
C MET A 1 12.62 -29.95 -44.44
N GLU A 2 11.74 -29.94 -43.44
CA GLU A 2 12.17 -29.66 -42.07
C GLU A 2 13.16 -30.75 -41.65
N THR A 3 14.22 -30.34 -40.97
CA THR A 3 15.27 -31.27 -40.54
C THR A 3 14.76 -32.06 -39.33
N PRO A 4 15.16 -33.33 -39.13
CA PRO A 4 14.77 -34.11 -37.96
C PRO A 4 15.03 -33.42 -36.61
N ARG A 5 15.98 -32.48 -36.58
CA ARG A 5 16.28 -31.65 -35.39
C ARG A 5 15.18 -30.61 -35.10
N GLU A 6 14.56 -30.05 -36.14
CA GLU A 6 13.47 -29.08 -35.97
C GLU A 6 12.21 -29.75 -35.41
N ASP A 7 11.93 -30.98 -35.84
CA ASP A 7 10.84 -31.80 -35.28
C ASP A 7 11.05 -32.11 -33.81
N GLU A 8 12.27 -32.49 -33.43
CA GLU A 8 12.65 -32.77 -32.04
C GLU A 8 12.55 -31.51 -31.16
N CYS A 9 13.04 -30.36 -31.64
CA CYS A 9 12.90 -29.09 -30.93
C CYS A 9 11.43 -28.73 -30.67
N ARG A 10 10.56 -28.83 -31.70
CA ARG A 10 9.12 -28.55 -31.55
C ARG A 10 8.44 -29.49 -30.55
N PHE A 11 8.82 -30.77 -30.56
CA PHE A 11 8.31 -31.74 -29.61
C PHE A 11 8.71 -31.40 -28.17
N ILE A 12 9.97 -31.02 -27.93
CA ILE A 12 10.47 -30.63 -26.62
C ILE A 12 9.77 -29.35 -26.13
N GLU A 13 9.66 -28.33 -26.98
CA GLU A 13 8.97 -27.06 -26.64
C GLU A 13 7.51 -27.29 -26.27
N SER A 14 6.80 -28.12 -27.04
CA SER A 14 5.42 -28.52 -26.73
C SER A 14 5.31 -29.24 -25.40
N THR A 15 6.25 -30.16 -25.12
CA THR A 15 6.29 -30.90 -23.85
C THR A 15 6.59 -29.97 -22.68
N LEU A 16 7.54 -29.03 -22.83
CA LEU A 16 7.84 -28.03 -21.81
C LEU A 16 6.64 -27.13 -21.53
N SER A 17 5.94 -26.67 -22.57
CA SER A 17 4.73 -25.86 -22.42
C SER A 17 3.62 -26.61 -21.66
N ARG A 18 3.41 -27.89 -21.99
CA ARG A 18 2.45 -28.76 -21.29
C ARG A 18 2.81 -28.94 -19.81
N ILE A 19 4.07 -29.25 -19.51
CA ILE A 19 4.55 -29.41 -18.12
C ILE A 19 4.41 -28.10 -17.35
N SER A 20 4.76 -26.96 -17.95
CA SER A 20 4.59 -25.65 -17.30
C SER A 20 3.13 -25.39 -16.93
N THR A 21 2.20 -25.69 -17.84
CA THR A 21 0.75 -25.55 -17.60
C THR A 21 0.28 -26.44 -16.45
N GLU A 22 0.79 -27.68 -16.37
CA GLU A 22 0.46 -28.62 -15.30
C GLU A 22 1.00 -28.15 -13.94
N VAL A 23 2.23 -27.62 -13.92
CA VAL A 23 2.83 -27.02 -12.71
C VAL A 23 1.99 -25.84 -12.23
N ASP A 24 1.58 -24.94 -13.11
CA ASP A 24 0.74 -23.79 -12.76
C ASP A 24 -0.62 -24.23 -12.18
N ALA A 25 -1.25 -25.25 -12.78
CA ALA A 25 -2.50 -25.82 -12.27
C ALA A 25 -2.33 -26.43 -10.88
N LEU A 26 -1.25 -27.20 -10.65
CA LEU A 26 -0.95 -27.79 -9.34
C LEU A 26 -0.62 -26.73 -8.28
N LEU A 27 0.08 -25.65 -8.65
CA LEU A 27 0.34 -24.53 -7.75
C LEU A 27 -0.95 -23.80 -7.36
N ALA A 28 -1.86 -23.59 -8.31
CA ALA A 28 -3.18 -23.02 -8.04
C ALA A 28 -4.00 -23.91 -7.08
N GLU A 29 -3.99 -25.22 -7.29
CA GLU A 29 -4.69 -26.18 -6.43
C GLU A 29 -4.09 -26.25 -5.02
N LYS A 30 -2.75 -26.26 -4.91
CA LYS A 30 -2.05 -26.15 -3.62
C LYS A 30 -2.42 -24.87 -2.89
N ALA A 31 -2.44 -23.72 -3.59
CA ALA A 31 -2.86 -22.44 -3.00
C ALA A 31 -4.30 -22.50 -2.50
N ARG A 32 -5.21 -23.11 -3.26
CA ARG A 32 -6.61 -23.32 -2.87
C ARG A 32 -6.73 -24.17 -1.60
N LEU A 33 -6.04 -25.31 -1.55
CA LEU A 33 -6.04 -26.21 -0.38
C LEU A 33 -5.43 -25.52 0.85
N ASN A 34 -4.34 -24.77 0.69
CA ASN A 34 -3.73 -24.01 1.78
C ASN A 34 -4.69 -22.94 2.35
N ARG A 35 -5.41 -22.20 1.50
CA ARG A 35 -6.44 -21.25 1.96
C ARG A 35 -7.53 -21.95 2.78
N ARG A 36 -7.99 -23.12 2.33
CA ARG A 36 -8.99 -23.92 3.06
C ARG A 36 -8.44 -24.43 4.39
N LEU A 37 -7.21 -24.94 4.40
CA LEU A 37 -6.55 -25.40 5.62
C LEU A 37 -6.37 -24.26 6.63
N ASN A 38 -5.92 -23.08 6.18
CA ASN A 38 -5.80 -21.89 7.02
C ASN A 38 -7.16 -21.44 7.57
N THR A 39 -8.22 -21.54 6.77
CA THR A 39 -9.59 -21.26 7.23
C THR A 39 -9.99 -22.20 8.37
N LEU A 40 -9.73 -23.50 8.24
CA LEU A 40 -10.06 -24.51 9.27
C LEU A 40 -9.17 -24.41 10.51
N ARG A 41 -7.89 -24.06 10.34
CA ARG A 41 -6.91 -23.96 11.45
C ARG A 41 -6.93 -22.62 12.17
N SER A 42 -7.48 -21.58 11.55
CA SER A 42 -7.49 -20.23 12.09
C SER A 42 -8.34 -20.20 13.36
N ARG A 43 -7.69 -20.26 14.53
CA ARG A 43 -8.33 -19.99 15.82
C ARG A 43 -8.91 -18.58 15.89
N THR A 44 -8.42 -17.67 15.05
CA THR A 44 -8.92 -16.30 14.94
C THR A 44 -10.20 -16.19 14.12
N SER A 45 -10.67 -17.26 13.47
CA SER A 45 -11.96 -17.28 12.74
C SER A 45 -13.18 -17.20 13.66
N VAL A 46 -13.03 -17.55 14.94
CA VAL A 46 -14.10 -17.42 15.95
C VAL A 46 -14.21 -16.01 16.52
N LEU A 47 -13.24 -15.14 16.23
CA LEU A 47 -13.27 -13.77 16.73
C LEU A 47 -14.34 -12.98 15.98
N PRO A 48 -15.20 -12.24 16.70
CA PRO A 48 -16.10 -11.28 16.09
C PRO A 48 -15.31 -10.28 15.22
N PRO A 49 -15.89 -9.83 14.10
CA PRO A 49 -15.22 -8.89 13.20
C PRO A 49 -14.81 -7.60 13.92
N GLU A 50 -15.54 -7.15 14.94
CA GLU A 50 -15.22 -5.97 15.75
C GLU A 50 -13.92 -6.14 16.54
N THR A 51 -13.76 -7.30 17.21
CA THR A 51 -12.53 -7.63 17.94
C THR A 51 -11.34 -7.72 17.00
N LEU A 52 -11.53 -8.34 15.83
CA LEU A 52 -10.48 -8.45 14.84
C LEU A 52 -10.11 -7.07 14.26
N THR A 53 -11.09 -6.22 13.98
CA THR A 53 -10.86 -4.83 13.55
C THR A 53 -10.02 -4.07 14.57
N ALA A 54 -10.33 -4.13 15.86
CA ALA A 54 -9.55 -3.44 16.89
C ALA A 54 -8.08 -3.92 16.93
N ILE A 55 -7.85 -5.22 16.77
CA ILE A 55 -6.48 -5.80 16.67
C ILE A 55 -5.77 -5.27 15.43
N LEU A 56 -6.46 -5.26 14.28
CA LEU A 56 -5.92 -4.79 13.01
C LEU A 56 -5.61 -3.30 13.04
N GLU A 57 -6.47 -2.48 13.65
CA GLU A 57 -6.25 -1.04 13.83
C GLU A 57 -4.98 -0.81 14.64
N TYR A 58 -4.81 -1.53 15.75
CA TYR A 58 -3.58 -1.46 16.55
C TYR A 58 -2.35 -1.92 15.76
N ALA A 59 -2.44 -3.03 15.03
CA ALA A 59 -1.32 -3.57 14.23
C ALA A 59 -0.92 -2.63 13.08
N CYS A 60 -1.88 -1.96 12.45
CA CYS A 60 -1.62 -1.02 11.35
C CYS A 60 -0.88 0.25 11.80
N LEU A 61 -0.93 0.60 13.09
CA LEU A 61 -0.12 1.70 13.65
C LEU A 61 1.37 1.35 13.67
N GLY A 62 1.70 0.06 13.79
CA GLY A 62 3.05 -0.48 14.02
C GLY A 62 3.90 -0.71 12.77
N GLN A 63 3.58 -0.10 11.63
CA GLN A 63 4.25 -0.28 10.33
C GLN A 63 3.92 -1.58 9.58
N HIS A 64 3.01 -2.42 10.08
CA HIS A 64 2.60 -3.60 9.31
C HIS A 64 1.78 -3.21 8.09
N GLU A 65 2.16 -3.72 6.92
CA GLU A 65 1.36 -3.55 5.72
C GLU A 65 0.05 -4.32 5.85
N ARG A 66 -1.07 -3.65 5.58
CA ARG A 66 -2.42 -4.23 5.59
C ARG A 66 -2.54 -5.45 4.67
N SER A 67 -1.75 -5.49 3.60
CA SER A 67 -1.61 -6.63 2.68
C SER A 67 -1.16 -7.89 3.41
N VAL A 68 -0.18 -7.77 4.31
CA VAL A 68 0.33 -8.87 5.12
C VAL A 68 -0.75 -9.36 6.07
N LEU A 69 -1.47 -8.45 6.73
CA LEU A 69 -2.60 -8.82 7.61
C LEU A 69 -3.73 -9.52 6.84
N ALA A 70 -4.07 -9.02 5.65
CA ALA A 70 -5.07 -9.63 4.78
C ALA A 70 -4.66 -11.02 4.26
N SER A 71 -3.37 -11.36 4.28
CA SER A 71 -2.87 -12.65 3.78
C SER A 71 -3.00 -13.82 4.77
N VAL A 72 -3.39 -13.56 6.02
CA VAL A 72 -3.45 -14.58 7.09
C VAL A 72 -4.48 -15.67 6.78
N CYS A 73 -5.74 -15.28 6.59
CA CYS A 73 -6.83 -16.18 6.20
C CYS A 73 -7.95 -15.38 5.51
N SER A 74 -8.93 -16.08 4.93
CA SER A 74 -10.07 -15.46 4.25
C SER A 74 -10.90 -14.54 5.16
N HIS A 75 -11.04 -14.89 6.45
CA HIS A 75 -11.73 -14.05 7.44
C HIS A 75 -11.00 -12.72 7.66
N TRP A 76 -9.68 -12.75 7.85
CA TRP A 76 -8.87 -11.55 7.99
C TRP A 76 -8.91 -10.69 6.73
N TYR A 77 -8.81 -11.33 5.55
CA TYR A 77 -8.99 -10.66 4.27
C TYR A 77 -10.32 -9.91 4.21
N GLN A 78 -11.43 -10.59 4.51
CA GLN A 78 -12.76 -9.98 4.49
C GLN A 78 -12.87 -8.80 5.45
N VAL A 79 -12.41 -8.94 6.70
CA VAL A 79 -12.45 -7.86 7.69
C VAL A 79 -11.58 -6.68 7.25
N VAL A 80 -10.35 -6.92 6.79
CA VAL A 80 -9.46 -5.86 6.30
C VAL A 80 -10.09 -5.09 5.14
N HIS A 81 -10.67 -5.78 4.15
CA HIS A 81 -11.22 -5.12 2.96
C HIS A 81 -12.60 -4.50 3.16
N ASN A 82 -13.38 -4.96 4.15
CA ASN A 82 -14.72 -4.44 4.42
C ASN A 82 -14.75 -3.36 5.49
N THR A 83 -13.64 -3.08 6.17
CA THR A 83 -13.54 -2.09 7.25
C THR A 83 -12.85 -0.81 6.77
N PRO A 84 -13.58 0.26 6.43
CA PRO A 84 -12.99 1.46 5.83
C PRO A 84 -12.02 2.18 6.77
N SER A 85 -12.24 2.14 8.10
CA SER A 85 -11.40 2.80 9.10
C SER A 85 -9.92 2.42 8.98
N LEU A 86 -9.65 1.15 8.66
CA LEU A 86 -8.30 0.63 8.44
C LEU A 86 -7.58 1.35 7.31
N TRP A 87 -8.28 1.81 6.28
CA TRP A 87 -7.71 2.43 5.08
C TRP A 87 -7.56 3.95 5.20
N THR A 88 -8.05 4.56 6.29
CA THR A 88 -8.04 6.02 6.51
C THR A 88 -6.67 6.61 6.83
N SER A 89 -5.61 5.81 6.87
CA SER A 89 -4.26 6.29 7.13
C SER A 89 -3.28 5.66 6.15
N VAL A 90 -2.57 6.48 5.39
CA VAL A 90 -1.60 6.03 4.39
C VAL A 90 -0.27 6.74 4.62
N SER A 91 0.82 5.97 4.61
CA SER A 91 2.17 6.51 4.70
C SER A 91 2.86 6.32 3.36
N LEU A 92 3.20 7.40 2.68
CA LEU A 92 3.92 7.38 1.42
C LEU A 92 5.39 7.70 1.69
N CYS A 93 6.28 6.81 1.27
CA CYS A 93 7.71 7.08 1.23
C CYS A 93 8.08 7.59 -0.16
N TYR A 94 8.98 8.58 -0.26
CA TYR A 94 9.50 9.11 -1.53
C TYR A 94 10.07 8.05 -2.48
N THR A 95 10.54 6.91 -1.96
CA THR A 95 11.05 5.80 -2.77
C THR A 95 9.96 4.95 -3.43
N HIS A 96 8.68 5.16 -3.08
CA HIS A 96 7.57 4.39 -3.65
C HIS A 96 7.31 4.84 -5.10
N ARG A 97 7.81 4.05 -6.06
CA ARG A 97 7.56 4.27 -7.50
C ARG A 97 6.05 4.35 -7.82
N ASN A 98 5.22 3.61 -7.08
CA ASN A 98 3.78 3.50 -7.29
C ASN A 98 2.96 4.22 -6.20
N GLY A 99 3.49 5.32 -5.65
CA GLY A 99 2.82 6.06 -4.58
C GLY A 99 1.40 6.53 -4.95
N ALA A 100 1.16 6.86 -6.22
CA ALA A 100 -0.14 7.33 -6.71
C ALA A 100 -1.17 6.21 -6.72
N ASP A 101 -0.82 5.04 -7.28
CA ASP A 101 -1.69 3.86 -7.28
C ASP A 101 -2.02 3.42 -5.86
N PHE A 102 -1.03 3.48 -4.98
CA PHE A 102 -1.21 3.15 -3.57
C PHE A 102 -2.16 4.13 -2.86
N LEU A 103 -2.01 5.44 -3.11
CA LEU A 103 -2.89 6.46 -2.57
C LEU A 103 -4.33 6.31 -3.11
N LEU A 104 -4.48 6.09 -4.42
CA LEU A 104 -5.78 5.89 -5.07
C LEU A 104 -6.48 4.64 -4.51
N TYR A 105 -5.73 3.56 -4.35
CA TYR A 105 -6.22 2.32 -3.76
C TYR A 105 -6.72 2.54 -2.33
N HIS A 106 -5.96 3.27 -1.50
CA HIS A 106 -6.38 3.65 -0.15
C HIS A 106 -7.65 4.49 -0.15
N HIS A 107 -7.73 5.49 -1.03
CA HIS A 107 -8.90 6.35 -1.17
C HIS A 107 -10.17 5.57 -1.54
N GLN A 108 -10.07 4.67 -2.52
CA GLN A 108 -11.18 3.79 -2.90
C GLN A 108 -11.64 2.89 -1.74
N LYS A 109 -10.69 2.35 -0.96
CA LYS A 109 -11.01 1.45 0.17
C LYS A 109 -11.55 2.19 1.39
N ALA A 110 -11.24 3.47 1.55
CA ALA A 110 -11.79 4.31 2.61
C ALA A 110 -13.29 4.63 2.42
N LYS A 111 -13.87 4.35 1.23
CA LYS A 111 -15.33 4.49 0.95
C LYS A 111 -15.92 5.85 1.39
N GLY A 112 -15.21 6.94 1.09
CA GLY A 112 -15.63 8.31 1.44
C GLY A 112 -15.28 8.75 2.86
N VAL A 113 -14.60 7.92 3.65
CA VAL A 113 -14.07 8.34 4.95
C VAL A 113 -12.79 9.16 4.75
N PRO A 114 -12.62 10.31 5.43
CA PRO A 114 -11.46 11.17 5.24
C PRO A 114 -10.10 10.47 5.49
N LEU A 115 -9.14 10.69 4.58
CA LEU A 115 -7.80 10.11 4.63
C LEU A 115 -6.80 10.97 5.41
N ALA A 116 -6.02 10.36 6.29
CA ALA A 116 -4.78 10.90 6.80
C ALA A 116 -3.62 10.41 5.93
N VAL A 117 -2.90 11.33 5.30
CA VAL A 117 -1.72 11.04 4.49
C VAL A 117 -0.49 11.49 5.26
N GLU A 118 0.46 10.58 5.42
CA GLU A 118 1.77 10.84 5.99
C GLU A 118 2.83 10.70 4.91
N LEU A 119 3.62 11.74 4.66
CA LEU A 119 4.71 11.74 3.71
C LEU A 119 6.02 11.56 4.50
N ARG A 120 6.65 10.40 4.34
CA ARG A 120 7.96 10.05 4.95
C ARG A 120 9.07 10.21 3.93
N GLY A 121 10.28 10.54 4.37
CA GLY A 121 11.43 10.56 3.47
C GLY A 121 12.20 11.86 3.36
N LEU A 122 11.70 12.93 3.98
CA LEU A 122 12.28 14.24 3.83
C LEU A 122 13.42 14.41 4.80
N SER A 123 14.59 13.82 4.50
CA SER A 123 15.80 14.14 5.24
C SER A 123 16.26 15.55 4.87
N PRO A 124 16.35 16.50 5.81
CA PRO A 124 16.82 17.86 5.56
C PRO A 124 18.31 17.93 5.19
N THR A 125 19.05 16.85 5.44
CA THR A 125 20.52 16.81 5.29
C THR A 125 20.97 16.44 3.88
N ASP A 126 20.08 15.88 3.06
CA ASP A 126 20.37 15.68 1.64
C ASP A 126 20.29 17.05 0.96
N LYS A 127 21.39 17.50 0.33
CA LYS A 127 21.45 18.72 -0.52
C LYS A 127 20.56 18.67 -1.78
N ARG A 128 19.53 17.82 -1.75
CA ARG A 128 18.60 17.55 -2.83
C ARG A 128 17.51 18.63 -2.85
N PRO A 129 16.79 18.78 -3.97
CA PRO A 129 15.79 19.84 -4.19
C PRO A 129 14.72 19.94 -3.09
N ALA A 130 13.91 20.99 -3.11
CA ALA A 130 12.91 21.22 -2.08
C ALA A 130 11.92 20.03 -1.92
N PRO A 131 11.37 19.78 -0.71
CA PRO A 131 10.41 18.71 -0.40
C PRO A 131 9.26 18.48 -1.39
N THR A 132 8.89 19.51 -2.13
CA THR A 132 7.81 19.51 -3.12
C THR A 132 8.16 18.91 -4.47
N GLU A 133 9.44 18.81 -4.81
CA GLU A 133 9.89 18.21 -6.07
C GLU A 133 9.99 16.67 -5.99
N PHE A 134 9.97 16.11 -4.76
CA PHE A 134 10.11 14.66 -4.56
C PHE A 134 8.81 13.87 -4.64
N ILE A 135 7.67 14.53 -4.43
CA ILE A 135 6.39 13.89 -4.61
C ILE A 135 6.20 13.73 -6.12
N ASN A 136 6.15 12.47 -6.59
CA ASN A 136 5.84 12.15 -7.99
C ASN A 136 4.72 13.08 -8.48
N PRO A 137 4.86 13.78 -9.63
CA PRO A 137 3.86 14.71 -10.13
C PRO A 137 2.45 14.11 -10.15
N LEU A 138 2.32 12.81 -10.42
CA LEU A 138 1.06 12.08 -10.36
C LEU A 138 0.48 12.01 -8.95
N CYS A 139 1.30 11.70 -7.93
CA CYS A 139 0.87 11.77 -6.53
C CYS A 139 0.43 13.18 -6.15
N ARG A 140 1.11 14.22 -6.65
CA ARG A 140 0.75 15.61 -6.37
C ARG A 140 -0.59 15.97 -6.99
N THR A 141 -0.84 15.59 -8.23
CA THR A 141 -2.14 15.79 -8.90
C THR A 141 -3.24 15.05 -8.14
N LEU A 142 -3.01 13.77 -7.83
CA LEU A 142 -4.00 12.98 -7.08
C LEU A 142 -4.30 13.56 -5.69
N LEU A 143 -3.28 14.03 -4.97
CA LEU A 143 -3.47 14.70 -3.67
C LEU A 143 -4.32 15.97 -3.79
N LYS A 144 -4.24 16.69 -4.90
CA LYS A 144 -5.12 17.83 -5.18
C LYS A 144 -6.55 17.37 -5.47
N ASP A 145 -6.69 16.31 -6.26
CA ASP A 145 -8.01 15.76 -6.63
C ASP A 145 -8.77 15.27 -5.40
N ILE A 146 -8.08 14.61 -4.46
CA ILE A 146 -8.68 14.10 -3.22
C ILE A 146 -8.58 15.08 -2.03
N ALA A 147 -8.14 16.33 -2.24
CA ALA A 147 -7.83 17.25 -1.15
C ALA A 147 -9.01 17.50 -0.20
N HIS A 148 -10.24 17.50 -0.73
CA HIS A 148 -11.48 17.66 0.03
C HIS A 148 -11.79 16.45 0.92
N ASP A 149 -11.27 15.27 0.57
CA ASP A 149 -11.40 14.03 1.33
C ASP A 149 -10.19 13.80 2.26
N LEU A 150 -9.25 14.74 2.35
CA LEU A 150 -8.13 14.63 3.28
C LEU A 150 -8.53 15.14 4.67
N ARG A 151 -8.35 14.27 5.67
CA ARG A 151 -8.40 14.62 7.10
C ARG A 151 -7.16 15.41 7.53
N SER A 152 -5.99 14.96 7.08
CA SER A 152 -4.70 15.55 7.46
C SER A 152 -3.61 15.16 6.48
N LEU A 153 -2.72 16.10 6.16
CA LEU A 153 -1.47 15.82 5.46
C LEU A 153 -0.31 16.14 6.40
N VAL A 154 0.50 15.14 6.71
CA VAL A 154 1.63 15.26 7.66
C VAL A 154 2.92 14.93 6.94
N PHE A 155 3.95 15.75 7.14
CA PHE A 155 5.30 15.46 6.71
C PHE A 155 6.11 14.96 7.90
N ARG A 156 6.74 13.79 7.75
CA ARG A 156 7.65 13.24 8.74
C ARG A 156 9.04 13.03 8.16
N ASP A 157 10.02 13.49 8.91
CA ASP A 157 11.41 13.15 8.67
C ASP A 157 11.66 11.66 8.97
N VAL A 158 12.60 11.06 8.24
CA VAL A 158 13.03 9.66 8.44
C VAL A 158 13.88 9.55 9.70
N TYR A 159 14.60 10.63 10.03
CA TYR A 159 15.48 10.66 11.19
C TYR A 159 14.81 11.46 12.31
N PRO A 160 14.62 10.88 13.51
CA PRO A 160 14.21 11.64 14.66
C PRO A 160 15.36 12.58 15.04
N THR A 161 15.34 13.78 14.48
CA THR A 161 16.11 14.89 15.04
C THR A 161 15.54 15.20 16.42
N PRO A 162 16.35 15.62 17.41
CA PRO A 162 15.85 15.99 18.73
C PRO A 162 14.73 17.05 18.70
N SER A 163 14.66 17.81 17.59
CA SER A 163 13.68 18.85 17.30
C SER A 163 12.41 18.36 16.58
N GLY A 164 12.35 17.11 16.13
CA GLY A 164 11.14 16.39 15.69
C GLY A 164 10.08 17.23 14.97
N ILE A 165 10.48 18.00 13.95
CA ILE A 165 9.55 18.93 13.29
C ILE A 165 8.55 18.11 12.47
N SER A 166 7.30 18.08 12.93
CA SER A 166 6.17 17.55 12.17
C SER A 166 5.37 18.71 11.61
N LEU A 167 5.37 18.87 10.29
CA LEU A 167 4.52 19.84 9.61
C LEU A 167 3.16 19.19 9.35
N ARG A 168 2.11 19.79 9.88
CA ARG A 168 0.72 19.44 9.57
C ARG A 168 0.12 20.51 8.69
N LEU A 169 -0.47 20.10 7.58
CA LEU A 169 -1.19 20.99 6.69
C LEU A 169 -2.67 20.66 6.68
N THR A 170 -3.47 21.71 6.69
CA THR A 170 -4.92 21.68 6.56
C THR A 170 -5.31 21.57 5.08
N PRO A 171 -6.51 21.05 4.76
CA PRO A 171 -6.99 20.98 3.38
C PRO A 171 -6.96 22.32 2.62
N ALA A 172 -7.23 23.43 3.31
CA ALA A 172 -7.18 24.77 2.72
C ALA A 172 -5.75 25.15 2.26
N GLU A 173 -4.72 24.80 3.04
CA GLU A 173 -3.32 25.08 2.70
C GLU A 173 -2.84 24.24 1.51
N ILE A 174 -3.35 23.02 1.37
CA ILE A 174 -3.06 22.12 0.24
C ILE A 174 -3.57 22.73 -1.08
N LEU A 175 -4.77 23.30 -1.07
CA LEU A 175 -5.44 23.82 -2.26
C LEU A 175 -4.82 25.14 -2.77
N VAL A 176 -4.40 26.03 -1.87
CA VAL A 176 -3.90 27.37 -2.22
C VAL A 176 -2.43 27.32 -2.68
N SER A 177 -1.68 26.28 -2.32
CA SER A 177 -0.25 26.22 -2.54
C SER A 177 0.16 25.79 -3.96
N HIS A 178 0.45 26.79 -4.81
CA HIS A 178 1.15 26.56 -6.10
C HIS A 178 2.63 26.18 -5.87
N SER A 179 3.21 26.65 -4.76
CA SER A 179 4.53 26.30 -4.24
C SER A 179 4.45 26.11 -2.73
N TRP A 180 4.73 24.92 -2.21
CA TRP A 180 4.72 24.68 -0.76
C TRP A 180 5.99 25.29 -0.18
N LYS A 181 5.95 26.59 0.10
CA LYS A 181 6.96 27.23 0.92
C LYS A 181 6.74 26.72 2.34
N ILE A 182 7.70 25.94 2.82
CA ILE A 182 7.72 25.48 4.21
C ILE A 182 7.94 26.73 5.06
N SER A 183 6.85 27.26 5.62
CA SER A 183 6.93 28.20 6.72
C SER A 183 7.50 27.40 7.89
N HIS A 184 8.77 27.61 8.24
CA HIS A 184 9.26 27.18 9.53
C HIS A 184 8.36 27.83 10.59
N CYS A 185 7.62 27.03 11.37
CA CYS A 185 7.10 27.50 12.63
C CYS A 185 8.33 27.87 13.47
N GLY A 186 8.60 29.17 13.58
CA GLY A 186 9.64 29.70 14.44
C GLY A 186 9.35 29.32 15.89
N TYR A 187 10.41 28.93 16.60
CA TYR A 187 10.41 28.86 18.05
C TYR A 187 10.27 30.26 18.65
#